data_AF-X1R6Q2-F1
#
_entry.id   AF-X1R6Q2-F1
#
_cell.length_a   1.000
_cell.length_b   1.000
_cell.length_c   1.000
_cell.angle_alpha   90.00
_cell.angle_beta   90.00
_cell.angle_gamma   90.00
#
_symmetry.space_group_name_H-M   'P 1'
#
loop_
_entity.id
_entity.type
_entity.pdbx_description
1 polymer ?
#
loop_
_entity_poly.entity_id
_entity_poly.type
_entity_poly.pdbx_seq_one_letter_code
_entity_poly.pdbx_strand_id
1 'polypeptide(L)'
;TLLTNKKRLWAAGFATYGDIDILALVGMQEEKFKDYFSRIARRFPLVIVDECQDLSAEQLLIVKRLSLLGVKFHFVGDLNQSIYGFRKSNPASVRRRMEELGFEEYVLNENWRSSQAIVDVCSNILQSDRVVGNPRIASVKPRVVEY
;
A
#
# COMPACT_ATOMS: atom_id res chain seq x y z
N THR A 1 28.00 16.76 1.31
CA THR A 1 27.48 15.46 0.81
C THR A 1 26.03 15.61 0.38
N LEU A 2 25.43 14.60 -0.24
CA LEU A 2 23.98 14.62 -0.58
C LEU A 2 23.10 14.96 0.64
N LEU A 3 23.44 14.42 1.81
CA LEU A 3 22.72 14.70 3.06
C LEU A 3 22.82 16.17 3.49
N THR A 4 24.00 16.78 3.35
CA THR A 4 24.20 18.21 3.65
C THR A 4 23.34 19.10 2.75
N ASN A 5 23.29 18.80 1.45
CA ASN A 5 22.48 19.55 0.49
C ASN A 5 20.99 19.42 0.81
N LYS A 6 20.55 18.22 1.19
CA LYS A 6 19.16 17.94 1.58
C LYS A 6 18.73 18.78 2.79
N LYS A 7 19.55 18.81 3.84
CA LYS A 7 19.31 19.65 5.03
C LYS A 7 19.29 21.14 4.69
N ARG A 8 20.16 21.60 3.79
CA ARG A 8 20.17 23.01 3.32
C ARG A 8 18.88 23.37 2.58
N LEU A 9 18.39 22.48 1.71
CA LEU A 9 17.11 22.69 1.00
C LEU A 9 15.94 22.78 1.98
N TRP A 10 15.88 21.87 2.96
CA TRP A 10 14.84 21.90 4.00
C TRP A 10 14.88 23.20 4.81
N ALA A 11 16.07 23.65 5.21
CA ALA A 11 16.23 24.91 5.93
C ALA A 11 15.82 26.15 5.11
N ALA A 12 15.93 26.06 3.77
CA ALA A 12 15.45 27.07 2.84
C ALA A 12 13.95 26.93 2.48
N GLY A 13 13.23 25.96 3.09
CA GLY A 13 11.80 25.74 2.86
C GLY A 13 11.46 24.86 1.65
N PHE A 14 12.45 24.20 1.03
CA PHE A 14 12.25 23.33 -0.12
C PHE A 14 12.25 21.85 0.30
N ALA A 15 11.29 21.08 -0.20
CA ALA A 15 11.23 19.63 -0.02
C ALA A 15 10.86 18.96 -1.35
N THR A 16 11.43 17.78 -1.60
CA THR A 16 11.05 16.92 -2.72
C THR A 16 9.94 15.96 -2.32
N TYR A 17 9.32 15.29 -3.29
CA TYR A 17 8.31 14.26 -3.01
C TYR A 17 8.83 13.17 -2.07
N GLY A 18 10.05 12.69 -2.30
CA GLY A 18 10.68 11.65 -1.45
C GLY A 18 11.06 12.14 -0.04
N ASP A 19 10.86 13.43 0.26
CA ASP A 19 11.10 13.98 1.59
C ASP A 19 9.87 13.94 2.47
N ILE A 20 8.68 13.88 1.87
CA ILE A 20 7.41 14.03 2.58
C ILE A 20 7.27 12.96 3.66
N ASP A 21 7.51 11.70 3.32
CA ASP A 21 7.41 10.58 4.27
C ASP A 21 8.44 10.73 5.41
N ILE A 22 9.66 11.15 5.07
CA ILE A 22 10.74 11.35 6.06
C ILE A 22 10.40 12.52 6.99
N LEU A 23 9.93 13.63 6.44
CA LEU A 23 9.56 14.82 7.21
C LEU A 23 8.37 14.52 8.13
N ALA A 24 7.39 13.74 7.68
CA ALA A 24 6.29 13.26 8.51
C ALA A 24 6.81 12.42 9.68
N LEU A 25 7.70 11.46 9.42
CA LEU A 25 8.30 10.61 10.45
C LEU A 25 9.14 11.40 11.45
N VAL A 26 9.93 12.37 10.98
CA VAL A 26 10.68 13.29 11.86
C VAL A 26 9.70 14.10 12.71
N GLY A 27 8.67 14.68 12.10
CA GLY A 27 7.65 15.45 12.82
C GLY A 27 6.95 14.62 13.90
N MET A 28 6.67 13.34 13.65
CA MET A 28 6.05 12.44 14.63
C MET A 28 6.94 12.14 15.85
N GLN A 29 8.24 12.39 15.77
CA GLN A 29 9.19 12.23 16.89
C GLN A 29 9.38 13.51 17.70
N GLU A 30 8.92 14.65 17.19
CA GLU A 30 9.10 15.96 17.79
C GLU A 30 7.93 16.29 18.72
N GLU A 31 8.20 16.46 20.03
CA GLU A 31 7.16 16.69 21.04
C GLU A 31 6.28 17.91 20.73
N LYS A 32 6.85 18.96 20.11
CA LYS A 32 6.11 20.16 19.69
C LYS A 32 4.98 19.88 18.68
N PHE A 33 5.03 18.76 17.95
CA PHE A 33 4.00 18.38 16.97
C PHE A 33 3.06 17.29 17.48
N LYS A 34 3.20 16.84 18.73
CA LYS A 34 2.38 15.77 19.30
C LYS A 34 0.88 16.09 19.29
N ASP A 35 0.49 17.31 19.65
CA ASP A 35 -0.92 17.72 19.56
C ASP A 35 -1.42 17.74 18.10
N TYR A 36 -0.58 18.19 17.16
CA TYR A 36 -0.92 18.19 15.74
C TYR A 36 -1.27 16.77 15.26
N PHE A 37 -0.42 15.78 15.50
CA PHE A 37 -0.69 14.40 15.11
C PHE A 37 -1.87 13.79 15.88
N SER A 38 -2.07 14.16 17.14
CA SER A 38 -3.24 13.75 17.91
C SER A 38 -4.54 14.31 17.34
N ARG A 39 -4.51 15.54 16.79
CA ARG A 39 -5.65 16.14 16.07
C ARG A 39 -5.89 15.47 14.73
N ILE A 40 -4.83 15.10 14.00
CA ILE A 40 -4.94 14.33 12.76
C ILE A 40 -5.60 12.98 13.04
N ALA A 41 -5.15 12.25 14.07
CA ALA A 41 -5.74 10.96 14.44
C ALA A 41 -7.23 11.07 14.81
N ARG A 42 -7.61 12.12 15.56
CA ARG A 42 -9.02 12.40 15.88
C ARG A 42 -9.85 12.80 14.67
N ARG A 43 -9.26 13.51 13.71
CA ARG A 43 -9.95 13.94 12.48
C ARG A 43 -10.17 12.79 11.51
N PHE A 44 -9.22 11.86 11.44
CA PHE A 44 -9.25 10.69 10.56
C PHE A 44 -9.18 9.42 11.40
N PRO A 45 -10.25 9.06 12.14
CA PRO A 45 -10.26 7.87 12.98
C PRO A 45 -10.26 6.58 12.17
N LEU A 46 -10.62 6.66 10.89
CA LEU A 46 -10.60 5.58 9.92
C LEU A 46 -9.91 6.06 8.64
N VAL A 47 -8.95 5.29 8.15
CA VAL A 47 -8.26 5.53 6.88
C VAL A 47 -8.33 4.27 6.02
N ILE A 48 -8.76 4.41 4.77
CA ILE A 48 -8.74 3.32 3.79
C ILE A 48 -7.59 3.62 2.82
N VAL A 49 -6.69 2.66 2.66
CA VAL A 49 -5.56 2.76 1.73
C VAL A 49 -5.77 1.75 0.62
N ASP A 50 -5.88 2.26 -0.60
CA ASP A 50 -5.90 1.48 -1.82
C ASP A 50 -4.47 1.18 -2.29
N GLU A 51 -4.30 0.14 -3.10
CA GLU A 51 -3.01 -0.34 -3.60
C GLU A 51 -1.97 -0.55 -2.49
N CYS A 52 -2.38 -1.16 -1.37
CA CYS A 52 -1.53 -1.29 -0.19
C CYS A 52 -0.23 -2.08 -0.41
N GLN A 53 -0.18 -2.92 -1.46
CA GLN A 53 1.03 -3.65 -1.85
C GLN A 53 2.18 -2.73 -2.27
N ASP A 54 1.87 -1.49 -2.67
CA ASP A 54 2.87 -0.52 -3.14
C ASP A 54 3.41 0.39 -2.03
N LEU A 55 2.99 0.20 -0.77
CA LEU A 55 3.44 1.00 0.35
C LEU A 55 4.94 0.83 0.63
N SER A 56 5.62 1.96 0.83
CA SER A 56 7.01 1.99 1.26
C SER A 56 7.17 1.62 2.74
N ALA A 57 8.39 1.28 3.15
CA ALA A 57 8.69 1.01 4.55
C ALA A 57 8.43 2.23 5.45
N GLU A 58 8.70 3.44 4.94
CA GLU A 58 8.44 4.70 5.61
C GLU A 58 6.94 4.92 5.81
N GLN A 59 6.13 4.67 4.78
CA GLN A 59 4.66 4.79 4.85
C GLN A 59 4.06 3.79 5.83
N LEU A 60 4.52 2.53 5.83
CA LEU A 60 4.10 1.54 6.82
C LEU A 60 4.45 1.94 8.25
N LEU A 61 5.55 2.67 8.46
CA LEU A 61 5.90 3.21 9.77
C LEU A 61 4.97 4.37 10.17
N ILE A 62 4.60 5.25 9.23
CA ILE A 62 3.60 6.31 9.44
C ILE A 62 2.27 5.71 9.86
N VAL A 63 1.78 4.69 9.14
CA VAL A 63 0.57 3.92 9.50
C VAL A 63 0.69 3.43 10.94
N LYS A 64 1.76 2.71 11.28
CA LYS A 64 1.97 2.17 12.64
C LYS A 64 1.86 3.26 13.71
N ARG A 65 2.47 4.42 13.49
CA ARG A 65 2.45 5.54 14.45
C ARG A 65 1.04 6.12 14.61
N LEU A 66 0.30 6.27 13.52
CA LEU A 66 -1.09 6.72 13.58
C LEU A 66 -2.03 5.69 14.23
N SER A 67 -1.81 4.39 14.00
CA SER A 67 -2.55 3.32 14.67
C SER A 67 -2.36 3.35 16.19
N LEU A 68 -1.15 3.63 16.66
CA LEU A 68 -0.87 3.81 18.09
C LEU A 68 -1.58 5.04 18.69
N LEU A 69 -1.98 6.00 17.86
CA LEU A 69 -2.80 7.15 18.26
C LEU A 69 -4.31 6.89 18.13
N GLY A 70 -4.72 5.67 17.78
CA GLY A 70 -6.12 5.24 17.68
C GLY A 70 -6.72 5.26 16.28
N VAL A 71 -5.93 5.53 15.24
CA VAL A 71 -6.43 5.46 13.84
C VAL A 71 -6.59 4.00 13.42
N LYS A 72 -7.79 3.65 12.96
CA LYS A 72 -8.07 2.37 12.32
C LYS A 72 -7.75 2.45 10.83
N PHE A 73 -7.15 1.40 10.29
CA PHE A 73 -6.82 1.31 8.87
C PHE A 73 -7.56 0.14 8.22
N HIS A 74 -8.03 0.35 6.99
CA HIS A 74 -8.37 -0.74 6.08
C HIS A 74 -7.44 -0.66 4.88
N PHE A 75 -6.90 -1.81 4.50
CA PHE A 75 -6.02 -1.93 3.35
C PHE A 75 -6.73 -2.73 2.27
N VAL A 76 -6.67 -2.20 1.06
CA VAL A 76 -7.18 -2.82 -0.15
C VAL A 76 -6.01 -2.92 -1.12
N GLY A 77 -5.83 -4.09 -1.71
CA GLY A 77 -4.72 -4.33 -2.61
C GLY A 77 -4.60 -5.79 -3.02
N ASP A 78 -3.72 -6.05 -3.96
CA ASP A 78 -3.40 -7.39 -4.47
C ASP A 78 -1.89 -7.56 -4.52
N LEU A 79 -1.37 -8.46 -3.67
CA LEU A 79 0.07 -8.72 -3.60
C LEU A 79 0.63 -9.32 -4.90
N ASN A 80 -0.20 -9.96 -5.72
CA ASN A 80 0.21 -10.47 -7.04
C ASN A 80 0.36 -9.34 -8.08
N GLN A 81 -0.22 -8.16 -7.81
CA GLN A 81 -0.12 -6.98 -8.68
C GLN A 81 1.02 -6.04 -8.27
N SER A 82 1.88 -6.46 -7.33
CA SER A 82 3.11 -5.72 -7.01
C SER A 82 4.12 -5.81 -8.18
N ILE A 83 3.86 -5.04 -9.23
CA ILE A 83 4.73 -4.88 -10.40
C ILE A 83 5.96 -3.99 -10.11
N TYR A 84 6.02 -3.40 -8.91
CA TYR A 84 7.08 -2.48 -8.48
C TYR A 84 8.26 -3.16 -7.77
N GLY A 85 8.71 -4.34 -8.24
CA GLY A 85 9.94 -4.97 -7.74
C GLY A 85 11.19 -4.08 -7.83
N PHE A 86 11.14 -3.01 -8.63
CA PHE A 86 12.20 -2.01 -8.74
C PHE A 86 12.15 -0.88 -7.68
N ARG A 87 11.05 -0.72 -6.93
CA ARG A 87 10.85 0.38 -5.97
C ARG A 87 10.83 -0.08 -4.51
N LYS A 88 11.84 -0.79 -4.00
CA LYS A 88 12.07 -1.00 -2.54
C LYS A 88 10.90 -1.59 -1.70
N SER A 89 9.70 -1.79 -2.23
CA SER A 89 8.57 -2.46 -1.59
C SER A 89 8.66 -3.94 -1.95
N ASN A 90 8.97 -4.75 -0.94
CA ASN A 90 8.93 -6.19 -1.05
C ASN A 90 7.55 -6.63 -0.53
N PRO A 91 6.70 -7.30 -1.34
CA PRO A 91 5.39 -7.79 -0.91
C PRO A 91 5.44 -8.62 0.37
N ALA A 92 6.51 -9.41 0.56
CA ALA A 92 6.71 -10.17 1.80
C ALA A 92 6.93 -9.28 3.03
N SER A 93 7.58 -8.13 2.85
CA SER A 93 7.76 -7.13 3.91
C SER A 93 6.45 -6.44 4.26
N VAL A 94 5.62 -6.11 3.25
CA VAL A 94 4.28 -5.54 3.47
C VAL A 94 3.42 -6.54 4.24
N ARG A 95 3.35 -7.80 3.79
CA ARG A 95 2.62 -8.88 4.47
C ARG A 95 3.06 -9.05 5.92
N ARG A 96 4.37 -9.23 6.17
CA ARG A 96 4.92 -9.36 7.53
C ARG A 96 4.54 -8.16 8.39
N ARG A 97 4.57 -6.95 7.82
CA ARG A 97 4.25 -5.74 8.58
C ARG A 97 2.76 -5.63 8.90
N MET A 98 1.88 -6.07 8.00
CA MET A 98 0.46 -6.19 8.26
C MET A 98 0.17 -7.19 9.37
N GLU A 99 0.85 -8.35 9.36
CA GLU A 99 0.77 -9.35 10.44
C GLU A 99 1.24 -8.78 11.79
N GLU A 100 2.40 -8.10 11.82
CA GLU A 100 2.94 -7.43 13.02
C GLU A 100 2.00 -6.37 13.59
N LEU A 101 1.19 -5.74 12.74
CA LEU A 101 0.22 -4.72 13.13
C LEU A 101 -1.14 -5.31 13.50
N GLY A 102 -1.31 -6.64 13.41
CA GLY A 102 -2.53 -7.34 13.78
C GLY A 102 -3.70 -7.09 12.84
N PHE A 103 -3.43 -6.84 11.56
CA PHE A 103 -4.50 -6.74 10.56
C PHE A 103 -5.13 -8.11 10.30
N GLU A 104 -6.45 -8.13 10.20
CA GLU A 104 -7.21 -9.29 9.76
C GLU A 104 -7.30 -9.28 8.23
N GLU A 105 -6.95 -10.41 7.60
CA GLU A 105 -6.98 -10.57 6.14
C GLU A 105 -8.35 -11.07 5.68
N TYR A 106 -8.93 -10.37 4.71
CA TYR A 106 -10.17 -10.75 4.04
C TYR A 106 -9.89 -10.93 2.55
N VAL A 107 -9.99 -12.17 2.07
CA VAL A 107 -9.70 -12.50 0.67
C VAL A 107 -10.95 -12.31 -0.19
N LEU A 108 -10.82 -11.53 -1.26
CA LEU A 108 -11.85 -11.38 -2.29
C LEU A 108 -11.49 -12.24 -3.49
N ASN A 109 -12.24 -13.32 -3.69
CA ASN A 109 -12.01 -14.36 -4.69
C ASN A 109 -13.01 -14.33 -5.86
N GLU A 110 -13.81 -13.26 -5.95
CA GLU A 110 -14.75 -13.03 -7.05
C GLU A 110 -14.23 -11.88 -7.94
N ASN A 111 -13.97 -12.20 -9.21
CA ASN A 111 -13.57 -11.23 -10.22
C ASN A 111 -14.80 -10.74 -10.99
N TRP A 112 -15.21 -9.50 -10.72
CA TRP A 112 -16.34 -8.87 -11.39
C TRP A 112 -15.99 -8.19 -12.73
N ARG A 113 -14.71 -8.13 -13.09
CA ARG A 113 -14.21 -7.41 -14.29
C ARG A 113 -14.15 -8.31 -15.53
N SER A 114 -13.79 -9.57 -15.36
CA SER A 114 -13.39 -10.47 -16.45
C SER A 114 -14.22 -11.76 -16.46
N SER A 115 -14.39 -12.36 -17.65
CA SER A 115 -15.02 -13.69 -17.78
C SER A 115 -14.16 -14.78 -17.16
N GLN A 116 -14.76 -15.93 -16.85
CA GLN A 116 -14.03 -17.08 -16.30
C GLN A 116 -12.86 -17.49 -17.20
N ALA A 117 -13.02 -17.45 -18.52
CA ALA A 117 -11.96 -17.85 -19.45
C ALA A 117 -10.69 -16.97 -19.35
N ILE A 118 -10.85 -15.65 -19.10
CA ILE A 118 -9.70 -14.75 -18.88
C ILE A 118 -9.09 -15.02 -17.50
N VAL A 119 -9.94 -15.16 -16.47
CA VAL A 119 -9.50 -15.44 -15.10
C VAL A 119 -8.68 -16.73 -15.05
N ASP A 120 -9.15 -17.80 -15.69
CA ASP A 120 -8.45 -19.08 -15.75
C ASP A 120 -7.06 -18.96 -16.36
N VAL A 121 -6.90 -18.18 -17.44
CA VAL A 121 -5.58 -17.93 -18.04
C VAL A 121 -4.67 -17.20 -17.06
N CYS A 122 -5.14 -16.14 -16.42
CA CYS A 122 -4.35 -15.39 -15.44
C CYS A 122 -3.98 -16.24 -14.22
N SER A 123 -4.93 -17.01 -13.66
CA SER A 123 -4.69 -17.90 -12.53
C SER A 123 -3.68 -19.00 -12.86
N ASN A 124 -3.71 -19.54 -14.08
CA ASN A 124 -2.71 -20.52 -14.54
C ASN A 124 -1.31 -19.89 -14.67
N ILE A 125 -1.20 -18.64 -15.13
CA ILE A 125 0.09 -17.93 -15.21
C ILE A 125 0.65 -17.65 -13.82
N LEU A 126 -0.20 -17.17 -12.91
CA LEU A 126 0.19 -16.79 -11.55
C LEU A 126 0.32 -17.99 -10.60
N GLN A 127 -0.12 -19.19 -11.01
CA GLN A 127 -0.24 -20.36 -10.14
C GLN A 127 -1.03 -20.02 -8.86
N SER A 128 -2.11 -19.25 -9.01
CA SER A 128 -2.90 -18.74 -7.90
C SER A 128 -4.03 -19.68 -7.51
N ASP A 129 -4.60 -19.45 -6.33
CA ASP A 129 -5.86 -20.08 -5.93
C ASP A 129 -6.99 -19.76 -6.91
N ARG A 130 -8.06 -20.55 -6.81
CA ARG A 130 -9.22 -20.45 -7.68
C ARG A 130 -9.95 -19.12 -7.47
N VAL A 131 -9.95 -18.29 -8.50
CA VAL A 131 -10.77 -17.06 -8.60
C VAL A 131 -11.99 -17.34 -9.49
N VAL A 132 -13.16 -16.89 -9.05
CA VAL A 132 -14.42 -17.03 -9.80
C VAL A 132 -14.58 -15.81 -10.69
N GLY A 133 -14.60 -16.00 -12.01
CA GLY A 133 -14.85 -14.95 -12.98
C GLY A 133 -16.32 -14.53 -13.04
N ASN A 134 -16.58 -13.38 -13.64
CA ASN A 134 -17.91 -12.80 -13.68
C ASN A 134 -18.84 -13.66 -14.57
N PRO A 135 -19.90 -14.29 -14.00
CA PRO A 135 -20.79 -15.16 -14.76
C PRO A 135 -21.66 -14.39 -15.77
N ARG A 136 -21.73 -13.06 -15.66
CA ARG A 136 -22.48 -12.19 -16.58
C ARG A 136 -21.70 -11.85 -17.85
N ILE A 137 -20.41 -12.15 -17.91
CA ILE A 137 -19.56 -11.91 -19.08
C ILE A 137 -19.38 -13.24 -19.80
N ALA A 138 -19.82 -13.30 -21.06
CA ALA A 138 -19.69 -14.51 -21.87
C ALA A 138 -18.23 -14.99 -21.94
N SER A 139 -18.01 -16.26 -21.62
CA SER A 139 -16.68 -16.88 -21.72
C SER A 139 -16.33 -17.16 -23.19
N VAL A 140 -15.58 -16.24 -23.78
CA VAL A 140 -14.93 -16.44 -25.09
C VAL A 140 -13.49 -16.89 -24.85
N LYS A 141 -12.99 -17.81 -25.68
CA LYS A 141 -11.59 -18.28 -25.61
C LYS A 141 -10.64 -17.07 -25.78
N PRO A 142 -9.84 -16.71 -24.77
CA PRO A 142 -8.92 -15.59 -24.88
C PRO A 142 -7.77 -15.91 -25.84
N ARG A 143 -7.22 -14.87 -26.47
CA ARG A 143 -5.98 -14.93 -27.25
C ARG A 143 -4.92 -14.14 -26.50
N VAL A 144 -3.83 -14.80 -26.11
CA VAL A 144 -2.66 -14.14 -25.55
C VAL A 144 -1.90 -13.49 -26.71
N VAL A 145 -1.59 -12.21 -26.57
CA VAL A 145 -0.79 -11.44 -27.53
C VAL A 145 0.49 -11.03 -26.81
N GLU A 146 1.62 -11.54 -27.29
CA GLU A 146 2.95 -11.13 -26.84
C GLU A 146 3.42 -9.94 -27.70
N TYR A 147 3.97 -8.92 -27.05
CA TYR A 147 4.55 -7.73 -27.67
C TYR A 147 6.04 -7.66 -27.35
#